data_AF-A0A409XA12-F1
#
_entry.id   AF-A0A409XA12-F1
#
_cell.length_a   1.000
_cell.length_b   1.000
_cell.length_c   1.000
_cell.angle_alpha   90.00
_cell.angle_beta   90.00
_cell.angle_gamma   90.00
#
_symmetry.space_group_name_H-M   'P 1'
#
loop_
_entity.id
_entity.type
_entity.pdbx_description
1 polymer ?
#
loop_
_entity_poly.entity_id
_entity_poly.type
_entity_poly.pdbx_seq_one_letter_code
_entity_poly.pdbx_strand_id
1 'polypeptide(L)'
;MITVTFQANALGASLSSTQLTHIYASPLLRAYSTAEYVQYHQNYPMPSIKTNPHLREQYYGIAEGHPWVAQPPDSDVPLELLYEKAIFPVLHDRDAKFPESESLNDLASRAEKGIRECVLPHLQESQFPEVAHSDIHIAIASHGRCIGELLSALLRLDPEAERDLKFTKLANTAWTRMYVRIRDGHHGLVDPTNPPPLQVVITNVNEQRHLQSLVRLHDIARTFDLNGAGAKVQAYFGGERSITDDYAHSNGGGRVMALTNPPSWIMFTRNLY
;
A
#
# COMPACT_ATOMS: atom_id res chain seq x y z
N MET A 1 19.77 8.65 0.73
CA MET A 1 18.52 7.86 0.59
C MET A 1 18.50 6.91 1.77
N ILE A 2 17.64 7.14 2.76
CA ILE A 2 17.46 6.20 3.87
C ILE A 2 16.97 4.89 3.25
N THR A 3 17.68 3.78 3.46
CA THR A 3 17.29 2.51 2.84
C THR A 3 15.91 2.10 3.33
N VAL A 4 15.10 1.51 2.44
CA VAL A 4 13.72 1.06 2.73
C VAL A 4 13.67 0.19 4.00
N THR A 5 14.75 -0.56 4.25
CA THR A 5 14.98 -1.35 5.46
C THR A 5 14.92 -0.54 6.76
N PHE A 6 15.55 0.63 6.84
CA PHE A 6 15.51 1.46 8.05
C PHE A 6 14.11 2.02 8.31
N GLN A 7 13.41 2.42 7.24
CA GLN A 7 12.04 2.91 7.32
C GLN A 7 11.08 1.81 7.81
N ALA A 8 11.23 0.59 7.26
CA ALA A 8 10.46 -0.59 7.65
C ALA A 8 10.66 -0.93 9.13
N ASN A 9 11.92 -0.94 9.58
CA ASN A 9 12.25 -1.21 10.97
C ASN A 9 11.70 -0.14 11.93
N ALA A 10 11.82 1.16 11.57
CA ALA A 10 11.27 2.25 12.37
C ALA A 10 9.74 2.18 12.47
N LEU A 11 9.07 1.77 11.39
CA LEU A 11 7.64 1.52 11.42
C LEU A 11 7.30 0.37 12.39
N GLY A 12 7.98 -0.77 12.28
CA GLY A 12 7.77 -1.89 13.19
C GLY A 12 7.92 -1.49 14.66
N ALA A 13 8.99 -0.77 14.99
CA ALA A 13 9.21 -0.24 16.34
C ALA A 13 8.08 0.69 16.78
N SER A 14 7.57 1.56 15.90
CA SER A 14 6.48 2.49 16.22
C SER A 14 5.12 1.82 16.45
N LEU A 15 4.94 0.61 15.91
CA LEU A 15 3.72 -0.20 16.06
C LEU A 15 3.86 -1.30 17.12
N SER A 16 5.00 -1.41 17.79
CA SER A 16 5.28 -2.47 18.78
C SER A 16 4.33 -2.44 19.99
N SER A 17 3.80 -1.27 20.35
CA SER A 17 2.83 -1.11 21.44
C SER A 17 1.39 -1.44 21.02
N THR A 18 1.12 -1.66 19.73
CA THR A 18 -0.19 -2.11 19.24
C THR A 18 -0.09 -3.60 18.93
N GLN A 19 -0.71 -4.42 19.77
CA GLN A 19 -0.75 -5.86 19.55
C GLN A 19 -1.58 -6.18 18.30
N LEU A 20 -0.89 -6.58 17.23
CA LEU A 20 -1.53 -7.05 16.01
C LEU A 20 -2.04 -8.48 16.21
N THR A 21 -3.28 -8.72 15.78
CA THR A 21 -3.88 -10.06 15.77
C THR A 21 -3.72 -10.72 14.40
N HIS A 22 -3.63 -9.92 13.34
CA HIS A 22 -3.52 -10.39 11.96
C HIS A 22 -2.58 -9.52 11.16
N ILE A 23 -1.77 -10.14 10.30
CA ILE A 23 -0.94 -9.44 9.32
C ILE A 23 -1.22 -10.01 7.93
N TYR A 24 -1.63 -9.14 7.02
CA TYR A 24 -1.74 -9.44 5.59
C TYR A 24 -0.71 -8.65 4.80
N ALA A 25 -0.20 -9.25 3.73
CA ALA A 25 0.76 -8.57 2.86
C ALA A 25 0.51 -8.88 1.39
N SER A 26 0.78 -7.90 0.54
CA SER A 26 1.03 -8.16 -0.88
C SER A 26 2.18 -9.15 -1.04
N PRO A 27 2.11 -10.11 -1.97
CA PRO A 27 3.22 -11.04 -2.22
C PRO A 27 4.44 -10.38 -2.90
N LEU A 28 4.35 -9.10 -3.29
CA LEU A 28 5.50 -8.38 -3.85
C LEU A 28 6.53 -8.10 -2.73
N LEU A 29 7.80 -8.44 -3.00
CA LEU A 29 8.89 -8.43 -2.01
C LEU A 29 8.95 -7.17 -1.16
N ARG A 30 8.75 -5.99 -1.77
CA ARG A 30 8.78 -4.72 -1.03
C ARG A 30 7.74 -4.68 0.09
N ALA A 31 6.49 -5.02 -0.18
CA ALA A 31 5.45 -5.00 0.84
C ALA A 31 5.59 -6.17 1.82
N TYR A 32 5.91 -7.37 1.32
CA TYR A 32 6.12 -8.56 2.15
C TYR A 32 7.26 -8.37 3.16
N SER A 33 8.44 -7.94 2.71
CA SER A 33 9.57 -7.69 3.60
C SER A 33 9.27 -6.60 4.62
N THR A 34 8.51 -5.57 4.25
CA THR A 34 8.12 -4.54 5.23
C THR A 34 7.18 -5.15 6.31
N ALA A 35 6.27 -6.07 5.94
CA ALA A 35 5.46 -6.85 6.88
C ALA A 35 6.30 -7.70 7.85
N GLU A 36 7.40 -8.31 7.38
CA GLU A 36 8.33 -9.06 8.24
C GLU A 36 8.96 -8.16 9.30
N TYR A 37 9.36 -6.92 8.95
CA TYR A 37 9.85 -5.96 9.95
C TYR A 37 8.79 -5.60 10.98
N VAL A 38 7.53 -5.38 10.57
CA VAL A 38 6.46 -5.10 11.55
C VAL A 38 6.19 -6.30 12.45
N GLN A 39 6.13 -7.52 11.89
CA GLN A 39 5.94 -8.76 12.65
C GLN A 39 7.07 -8.97 13.67
N TYR A 40 8.32 -8.70 13.29
CA TYR A 40 9.49 -8.85 14.16
C TYR A 40 9.41 -8.02 15.45
N HIS A 41 8.70 -6.88 15.41
CA HIS A 41 8.49 -6.00 16.56
C HIS A 41 7.22 -6.32 17.38
N GLN A 42 6.49 -7.39 17.05
CA GLN A 42 5.30 -7.80 17.79
C GLN A 42 5.64 -8.71 18.98
N ASN A 43 4.84 -8.63 20.04
CA ASN A 43 4.98 -9.54 21.18
C ASN A 43 4.48 -10.94 20.82
N TYR A 44 4.99 -11.93 21.57
CA TYR A 44 4.55 -13.32 21.43
C TYR A 44 3.11 -13.52 21.99
N PRO A 45 2.26 -14.34 21.33
CA PRO A 45 2.50 -15.00 20.05
C PRO A 45 2.39 -14.01 18.88
N MET A 46 3.43 -14.00 18.03
CA MET A 46 3.44 -13.13 16.85
C MET A 46 2.45 -13.66 15.81
N PRO A 47 1.57 -12.82 15.23
CA PRO A 47 0.66 -13.25 14.18
C PRO A 47 1.44 -13.63 12.92
N SER A 48 1.06 -14.73 12.25
CA SER A 48 1.68 -15.11 10.98
C SER A 48 1.28 -14.15 9.86
N ILE A 49 2.20 -13.93 8.91
CA ILE A 49 1.94 -13.12 7.72
C ILE A 49 1.17 -13.97 6.70
N LYS A 50 -0.01 -13.51 6.32
CA LYS A 50 -0.84 -14.10 5.26
C LYS A 50 -0.69 -13.29 3.97
N THR A 51 -0.14 -13.88 2.92
CA THR A 51 -0.05 -13.20 1.62
C THR A 51 -1.40 -13.17 0.91
N ASN A 52 -1.75 -12.05 0.28
CA ASN A 52 -2.95 -11.96 -0.57
C ASN A 52 -2.63 -11.24 -1.90
N PRO A 53 -2.80 -11.89 -3.07
CA PRO A 53 -2.56 -11.29 -4.38
C PRO A 53 -3.41 -10.06 -4.68
N HIS A 54 -4.58 -9.91 -4.07
CA HIS A 54 -5.45 -8.75 -4.23
C HIS A 54 -4.85 -7.45 -3.63
N LEU A 55 -3.79 -7.58 -2.82
CA LEU A 55 -3.04 -6.47 -2.24
C LEU A 55 -1.86 -6.00 -3.11
N ARG A 56 -1.72 -6.48 -4.35
CA ARG A 56 -0.68 -5.99 -5.30
C ARG A 56 -0.94 -4.54 -5.70
N GLU A 57 0.12 -3.83 -6.09
CA GLU A 57 -0.04 -2.53 -6.73
C GLU A 57 -0.85 -2.68 -8.04
N GLN A 58 -1.37 -1.57 -8.56
CA GLN A 58 -1.86 -1.54 -9.94
C GLN A 58 -0.82 -2.14 -10.89
N TYR A 59 -1.24 -3.07 -11.73
CA TYR A 59 -0.42 -3.61 -12.80
C TYR A 59 -0.43 -2.64 -13.99
N TYR A 60 0.74 -2.18 -14.44
CA TYR A 60 0.87 -1.21 -15.52
C TYR A 60 1.15 -1.82 -16.90
N GLY A 61 1.13 -3.16 -17.03
CA GLY A 61 1.28 -3.85 -18.32
C GLY A 61 2.58 -3.48 -19.01
N ILE A 62 2.49 -3.13 -20.30
CA ILE A 62 3.66 -2.75 -21.13
C ILE A 62 4.41 -1.51 -20.62
N ALA A 63 3.81 -0.75 -19.69
CA ALA A 63 4.38 0.48 -19.19
C ALA A 63 5.25 0.28 -17.94
N GLU A 64 5.25 -0.92 -17.35
CA GLU A 64 6.14 -1.28 -16.23
C GLU A 64 7.61 -1.04 -16.59
N GLY A 65 8.38 -0.42 -15.69
CA GLY A 65 9.80 -0.15 -15.89
C GLY A 65 10.15 1.10 -16.71
N HIS A 66 9.17 1.80 -17.29
CA HIS A 66 9.40 2.98 -18.15
C HIS A 66 9.03 4.31 -17.50
N PRO A 67 9.73 5.43 -17.76
CA PRO A 67 9.36 6.74 -17.20
C PRO A 67 7.96 7.22 -17.60
N TRP A 68 7.20 7.67 -16.60
CA TRP A 68 6.00 8.47 -16.75
C TRP A 68 6.36 9.84 -17.32
N VAL A 69 5.57 10.28 -18.29
CA VAL A 69 5.51 11.70 -18.71
C VAL A 69 4.23 12.33 -18.20
N ALA A 70 4.31 13.53 -17.65
CA ALA A 70 3.13 14.19 -17.06
C ALA A 70 2.05 14.48 -18.11
N GLN A 71 2.48 14.79 -19.33
CA GLN A 71 1.64 15.03 -20.50
C GLN A 71 2.31 14.40 -21.72
N PRO A 72 1.53 14.01 -22.75
CA PRO A 72 2.11 13.59 -24.02
C PRO A 72 2.97 14.74 -24.61
N PRO A 73 4.13 14.46 -25.21
CA PRO A 73 4.99 15.49 -25.82
C PRO A 73 4.30 16.25 -26.95
N ASP A 74 3.35 15.59 -27.61
CA ASP A 74 2.52 16.13 -28.68
C ASP A 74 1.09 15.60 -28.47
N SER A 75 0.12 16.51 -28.32
CA SER A 75 -1.27 16.17 -28.05
C SER A 75 -1.98 15.51 -29.23
N ASP A 76 -1.46 15.68 -30.44
CA ASP A 76 -2.08 15.19 -31.68
C ASP A 76 -1.60 13.78 -32.05
N VAL A 77 -0.60 13.25 -31.34
CA VAL A 77 -0.07 11.91 -31.55
C VAL A 77 -0.91 10.88 -30.79
N PRO A 78 -1.48 9.86 -31.49
CA PRO A 78 -2.17 8.76 -30.84
C PRO A 78 -1.31 8.06 -29.79
N LEU A 79 -1.92 7.64 -28.68
CA LEU A 79 -1.24 7.01 -27.54
C LEU A 79 -0.44 5.77 -27.96
N GLU A 80 -0.97 5.00 -28.91
CA GLU A 80 -0.34 3.78 -29.43
C GLU A 80 1.05 4.06 -30.01
N LEU A 81 1.20 5.16 -30.74
CA LEU A 81 2.49 5.59 -31.31
C LEU A 81 3.45 6.12 -30.23
N LEU A 82 2.93 6.63 -29.12
CA LEU A 82 3.76 7.00 -27.97
C LEU A 82 4.29 5.75 -27.27
N TYR A 83 3.48 4.70 -27.14
CA TYR A 83 3.88 3.44 -26.51
C TYR A 83 4.99 2.72 -27.30
N GLU A 84 4.93 2.74 -28.64
CA GLU A 84 6.00 2.24 -29.51
C GLU A 84 7.35 2.93 -29.25
N LYS A 85 7.32 4.18 -28.77
CA LYS A 85 8.50 4.97 -28.39
C LYS A 85 8.83 4.89 -26.89
N ALA A 86 8.21 3.97 -26.16
CA ALA A 86 8.31 3.83 -24.70
C ALA A 86 7.95 5.11 -23.93
N ILE A 87 7.01 5.91 -24.45
CA ILE A 87 6.50 7.13 -23.82
C ILE A 87 5.12 6.82 -23.23
N PHE A 88 5.01 6.89 -21.91
CA PHE A 88 3.78 6.54 -21.19
C PHE A 88 3.24 7.75 -20.41
N PRO A 89 2.27 8.50 -20.96
CA PRO A 89 1.69 9.65 -20.28
C PRO A 89 0.77 9.25 -19.12
N VAL A 90 0.62 10.14 -18.14
CA VAL A 90 -0.35 9.95 -17.06
C VAL A 90 -1.78 9.89 -17.63
N LEU A 91 -2.46 8.76 -17.40
CA LEU A 91 -3.86 8.58 -17.73
C LEU A 91 -4.72 9.09 -16.55
N HIS A 92 -5.65 10.00 -16.82
CA HIS A 92 -6.47 10.66 -15.80
C HIS A 92 -7.85 10.05 -15.61
N ASP A 93 -8.37 9.37 -16.63
CA ASP A 93 -9.64 8.64 -16.55
C ASP A 93 -9.46 7.35 -15.71
N ARG A 94 -10.49 6.96 -14.97
CA ARG A 94 -10.48 5.74 -14.15
C ARG A 94 -10.54 4.45 -14.98
N ASP A 95 -11.12 4.51 -16.17
CA ASP A 95 -11.20 3.37 -17.09
C ASP A 95 -10.05 3.33 -18.09
N ALA A 96 -9.32 4.45 -18.26
CA ALA A 96 -8.13 4.48 -19.09
C ALA A 96 -7.03 3.58 -18.52
N LYS A 97 -6.39 2.83 -19.42
CA LYS A 97 -5.32 1.89 -19.09
C LYS A 97 -4.39 1.66 -20.29
N PHE A 98 -3.15 1.29 -20.01
CA PHE A 98 -2.21 0.80 -21.01
C PHE A 98 -2.57 -0.62 -21.47
N PRO A 99 -2.09 -1.06 -22.64
CA PRO A 99 -2.18 -2.45 -23.04
C PRO A 99 -1.73 -3.40 -21.92
N GLU A 100 -2.50 -4.47 -21.72
CA GLU A 100 -2.27 -5.52 -20.70
C GLU A 100 -2.38 -5.05 -19.23
N SER A 101 -2.59 -3.76 -18.97
CA SER A 101 -2.61 -3.20 -17.62
C SER A 101 -3.99 -3.23 -16.94
N GLU A 102 -4.04 -2.88 -15.67
CA GLU A 102 -5.27 -2.60 -14.93
C GLU A 102 -5.66 -1.12 -15.06
N SER A 103 -6.96 -0.84 -15.20
CA SER A 103 -7.50 0.50 -14.94
C SER A 103 -7.63 0.78 -13.43
N LEU A 104 -7.98 2.01 -13.03
CA LEU A 104 -8.30 2.29 -11.62
C LEU A 104 -9.59 1.58 -11.19
N ASN A 105 -10.55 1.35 -12.09
CA ASN A 105 -11.76 0.59 -11.78
C ASN A 105 -11.49 -0.93 -11.67
N ASP A 106 -10.55 -1.46 -12.46
CA ASP A 106 -10.05 -2.83 -12.31
C ASP A 106 -9.39 -3.00 -10.92
N LEU A 107 -8.54 -2.03 -10.54
CA LEU A 107 -7.90 -1.99 -9.21
C LEU A 107 -8.92 -1.86 -8.08
N ALA A 108 -9.95 -1.02 -8.23
CA ALA A 108 -11.01 -0.84 -7.24
C ALA A 108 -11.78 -2.15 -6.99
N SER A 109 -12.16 -2.83 -8.07
CA SER A 109 -12.82 -4.14 -8.01
C SER A 109 -11.95 -5.19 -7.32
N ARG A 110 -10.64 -5.15 -7.55
CA ARG A 110 -9.68 -6.03 -6.87
C ARG A 110 -9.51 -5.68 -5.39
N ALA A 111 -9.48 -4.39 -5.05
CA ALA A 111 -9.40 -3.94 -3.66
C ALA A 111 -10.61 -4.40 -2.85
N GLU A 112 -11.81 -4.41 -3.43
CA GLU A 112 -13.01 -4.95 -2.78
C GLU A 112 -12.87 -6.44 -2.41
N LYS A 113 -12.25 -7.25 -3.28
CA LYS A 113 -11.91 -8.65 -2.96
C LYS A 113 -10.90 -8.71 -1.80
N GLY A 114 -9.90 -7.83 -1.81
CA GLY A 114 -8.95 -7.69 -0.70
C GLY A 114 -9.64 -7.39 0.64
N ILE A 115 -10.59 -6.45 0.68
CA ILE A 115 -11.38 -6.16 1.89
C ILE A 115 -12.21 -7.36 2.31
N ARG A 116 -12.87 -8.03 1.36
CA ARG A 116 -13.68 -9.23 1.60
C ARG A 116 -12.90 -10.37 2.23
N GLU A 117 -11.64 -10.56 1.86
CA GLU A 117 -10.81 -11.66 2.33
C GLU A 117 -9.95 -11.31 3.55
N CYS A 118 -9.54 -10.06 3.69
CA CYS A 118 -8.58 -9.64 4.72
C CYS A 118 -9.20 -8.89 5.89
N VAL A 119 -10.42 -8.35 5.76
CA VAL A 119 -11.04 -7.49 6.79
C VAL A 119 -12.39 -8.04 7.26
N LEU A 120 -13.33 -8.28 6.34
CA LEU A 120 -14.70 -8.67 6.71
C LEU A 120 -14.81 -9.95 7.56
N PRO A 121 -14.00 -11.01 7.35
CA PRO A 121 -14.10 -12.22 8.17
C PRO A 121 -13.83 -11.96 9.65
N HIS A 122 -12.96 -10.99 9.94
CA HIS A 122 -12.59 -10.62 11.31
C HIS A 122 -13.66 -9.81 12.04
N LEU A 123 -14.64 -9.26 11.33
CA LEU A 123 -15.80 -8.65 11.96
C LEU A 123 -16.69 -9.71 12.64
N GLN A 124 -16.68 -10.95 12.15
CA GLN A 124 -17.44 -12.07 12.74
C GLN A 124 -16.80 -12.63 14.00
N GLU A 125 -15.47 -12.79 14.03
CA GLU A 125 -14.72 -13.32 15.18
C GLU A 125 -15.04 -12.56 16.47
N SER A 126 -15.40 -11.29 16.32
CA SER A 126 -15.74 -10.40 17.40
C SER A 126 -17.16 -10.49 17.98
N GLN A 127 -18.06 -11.28 17.37
CA GLN A 127 -19.43 -11.49 17.85
C GLN A 127 -19.54 -12.64 18.86
N PHE A 128 -18.48 -13.43 19.07
CA PHE A 128 -18.47 -14.53 20.04
C PHE A 128 -18.04 -14.02 21.43
N PRO A 129 -18.96 -13.84 22.39
CA PRO A 129 -18.70 -13.15 23.66
C PRO A 129 -17.75 -13.89 24.62
N GLU A 130 -17.47 -15.17 24.35
CA GLU A 130 -16.61 -16.01 25.19
C GLU A 130 -15.11 -15.67 25.04
N VAL A 131 -14.73 -14.94 23.99
CA VAL A 131 -13.39 -14.35 23.85
C VAL A 131 -13.47 -12.92 24.37
N ALA A 132 -13.21 -12.75 25.66
CA ALA A 132 -13.12 -11.45 26.31
C ALA A 132 -12.29 -10.48 25.46
N HIS A 133 -12.92 -9.42 24.96
CA HIS A 133 -12.35 -8.16 24.46
C HIS A 133 -10.85 -8.17 24.09
N SER A 134 -10.46 -8.95 23.07
CA SER A 134 -9.22 -8.67 22.36
C SER A 134 -9.56 -7.74 21.20
N ASP A 135 -9.09 -6.50 21.27
CA ASP A 135 -9.19 -5.56 20.16
C ASP A 135 -8.53 -6.21 18.93
N ILE A 136 -9.33 -6.47 17.90
CA ILE A 136 -8.83 -7.02 16.64
C ILE A 136 -8.08 -5.91 15.92
N HIS A 137 -6.78 -6.12 15.72
CA HIS A 137 -5.89 -5.22 15.00
C HIS A 137 -5.31 -5.94 13.78
N ILE A 138 -5.70 -5.51 12.59
CA ILE A 138 -5.28 -6.09 11.32
C ILE A 138 -4.31 -5.12 10.65
N ALA A 139 -3.07 -5.55 10.45
CA ALA A 139 -2.12 -4.81 9.62
C ALA A 139 -2.17 -5.32 8.18
N ILE A 140 -2.18 -4.41 7.20
CA ILE A 140 -2.10 -4.71 5.78
C ILE A 140 -0.94 -3.94 5.14
N ALA A 141 0.07 -4.68 4.66
CA ALA A 141 1.17 -4.14 3.86
C ALA A 141 0.82 -4.19 2.37
N SER A 142 0.74 -3.01 1.73
CA SER A 142 0.33 -2.88 0.32
C SER A 142 1.06 -1.70 -0.35
N HIS A 143 0.46 -1.05 -1.34
CA HIS A 143 1.09 -0.07 -2.22
C HIS A 143 0.21 1.17 -2.38
N GLY A 144 0.78 2.26 -2.88
CA GLY A 144 0.14 3.57 -2.87
C GLY A 144 -1.24 3.59 -3.54
N ARG A 145 -1.39 3.06 -4.76
CA ARG A 145 -2.70 3.06 -5.45
C ARG A 145 -3.64 2.03 -4.83
N CYS A 146 -3.16 0.80 -4.61
CA CYS A 146 -3.97 -0.25 -4.00
C CYS A 146 -4.53 0.17 -2.63
N ILE A 147 -3.73 0.84 -1.79
CA ILE A 147 -4.19 1.34 -0.49
C ILE A 147 -5.30 2.35 -0.65
N GLY A 148 -5.17 3.29 -1.58
CA GLY A 148 -6.22 4.27 -1.80
C GLY A 148 -7.56 3.60 -2.13
N GLU A 149 -7.54 2.59 -3.00
CA GLU A 149 -8.74 1.84 -3.36
C GLU A 149 -9.25 0.92 -2.24
N LEU A 150 -8.39 0.36 -1.38
CA LEU A 150 -8.80 -0.41 -0.19
C LEU A 150 -9.56 0.49 0.82
N LEU A 151 -9.05 1.69 1.07
CA LEU A 151 -9.69 2.68 1.95
C LEU A 151 -11.04 3.11 1.38
N SER A 152 -11.08 3.45 0.08
CA SER A 152 -12.32 3.79 -0.61
C SER A 152 -13.33 2.64 -0.61
N ALA A 153 -12.90 1.39 -0.76
CA ALA A 153 -13.77 0.22 -0.70
C ALA A 153 -14.47 0.09 0.66
N LEU A 154 -13.77 0.33 1.78
CA LEU A 154 -14.39 0.33 3.10
C LEU A 154 -15.35 1.50 3.30
N LEU A 155 -15.00 2.71 2.86
CA LEU A 155 -15.90 3.86 2.96
C LEU A 155 -17.19 3.67 2.15
N ARG A 156 -17.14 2.93 1.03
CA ARG A 156 -18.36 2.57 0.27
C ARG A 156 -19.31 1.67 1.05
N LEU A 157 -18.82 0.88 2.00
CA LEU A 157 -19.63 0.02 2.88
C LEU A 157 -20.24 0.79 4.06
N ASP A 158 -19.84 2.04 4.29
CA ASP A 158 -20.47 2.93 5.24
C ASP A 158 -21.46 3.88 4.50
N PRO A 159 -22.76 3.83 4.82
CA PRO A 159 -23.75 4.72 4.20
C PRO A 159 -23.57 6.20 4.61
N GLU A 160 -22.89 6.49 5.71
CA GLU A 160 -22.72 7.86 6.24
C GLU A 160 -21.31 8.43 6.02
N ALA A 161 -20.37 7.63 5.49
CA ALA A 161 -19.02 8.09 5.27
C ALA A 161 -18.92 9.09 4.10
N GLU A 162 -17.97 10.02 4.22
CA GLU A 162 -17.58 10.91 3.12
C GLU A 162 -16.84 10.10 2.04
N ARG A 163 -17.46 9.94 0.87
CA ARG A 163 -16.96 9.07 -0.21
C ARG A 163 -16.01 9.77 -1.18
N ASP A 164 -15.94 11.09 -1.13
CA ASP A 164 -15.12 11.90 -2.05
C ASP A 164 -13.66 12.07 -1.59
N LEU A 165 -13.28 11.42 -0.48
CA LEU A 165 -11.93 11.44 0.04
C LEU A 165 -10.94 10.73 -0.91
N LYS A 166 -9.89 11.44 -1.29
CA LYS A 166 -8.82 10.93 -2.17
C LYS A 166 -7.58 10.59 -1.36
N PHE A 167 -7.25 9.30 -1.28
CA PHE A 167 -6.05 8.79 -0.62
C PHE A 167 -4.91 8.64 -1.63
N THR A 168 -4.27 9.76 -1.97
CA THR A 168 -3.15 9.78 -2.93
C THR A 168 -1.87 10.28 -2.26
N LYS A 169 -0.73 10.10 -2.94
CA LYS A 169 0.59 10.59 -2.50
C LYS A 169 1.01 10.04 -1.12
N LEU A 170 0.68 8.78 -0.85
CA LEU A 170 1.10 8.10 0.36
C LEU A 170 2.63 7.97 0.37
N ALA A 171 3.23 8.33 1.51
CA ALA A 171 4.66 8.23 1.67
C ALA A 171 5.07 6.78 1.98
N ASN A 172 6.35 6.53 1.75
CA ASN A 172 6.97 5.24 2.01
C ASN A 172 6.92 4.92 3.50
N THR A 173 6.44 3.72 3.83
CA THR A 173 6.20 3.23 5.19
C THR A 173 5.25 4.09 6.02
N ALA A 174 4.62 5.10 5.43
CA ALA A 174 3.55 5.81 6.08
C ALA A 174 2.34 4.89 6.22
N TRP A 175 1.58 5.08 7.29
CA TRP A 175 0.42 4.26 7.57
C TRP A 175 -0.85 5.09 7.75
N THR A 176 -1.98 4.49 7.39
CA THR A 176 -3.32 5.03 7.61
C THR A 176 -4.06 4.11 8.56
N ARG A 177 -4.88 4.67 9.46
CA ARG A 177 -5.69 3.89 10.42
C ARG A 177 -7.17 4.15 10.27
N MET A 178 -7.93 3.06 10.24
CA MET A 178 -9.40 3.09 10.24
C MET A 178 -9.97 2.19 11.34
N TYR A 179 -11.05 2.67 11.94
CA TYR A 179 -11.95 1.94 12.78
C TYR A 179 -13.11 1.43 11.98
N VAL A 180 -13.39 0.12 12.08
CA VAL A 180 -14.46 -0.54 11.34
C VAL A 180 -15.29 -1.35 12.32
N ARG A 181 -16.60 -1.08 12.37
CA ARG A 181 -17.57 -1.90 13.09
C ARG A 181 -18.83 -2.11 12.26
N ILE A 182 -19.60 -3.13 12.61
CA ILE A 182 -20.94 -3.30 12.09
C ILE A 182 -21.82 -2.21 12.70
N ARG A 183 -22.62 -1.53 11.89
CA ARG A 183 -23.54 -0.50 12.37
C ARG A 183 -24.69 -1.14 13.16
N ASP A 184 -25.20 -0.40 14.13
CA ASP A 184 -26.24 -0.88 15.04
C ASP A 184 -27.49 -1.33 14.25
N GLY A 185 -28.12 -2.43 14.69
CA GLY A 185 -29.33 -3.00 14.08
C GLY A 185 -29.11 -4.20 13.15
N HIS A 186 -27.86 -4.58 12.83
CA HIS A 186 -27.59 -5.88 12.21
C HIS A 186 -27.43 -6.98 13.26
N HIS A 187 -28.16 -8.08 13.08
CA HIS A 187 -28.08 -9.27 13.91
C HIS A 187 -27.74 -10.49 13.06
N GLY A 188 -26.76 -11.28 13.48
CA GLY A 188 -26.34 -12.51 12.80
C GLY A 188 -24.96 -12.42 12.13
N LEU A 189 -24.65 -13.46 11.36
CA LEU A 189 -23.37 -13.62 10.69
C LEU A 189 -23.21 -12.59 9.56
N VAL A 190 -22.03 -11.97 9.48
CA VAL A 190 -21.66 -11.09 8.35
C VAL A 190 -21.44 -11.94 7.11
N ASP A 191 -22.28 -11.83 6.09
CA ASP A 191 -21.98 -12.39 4.77
C ASP A 191 -20.92 -11.51 4.10
N PRO A 192 -19.66 -11.97 3.87
CA PRO A 192 -18.65 -11.14 3.23
C PRO A 192 -19.02 -10.75 1.79
N THR A 193 -19.96 -11.48 1.17
CA THR A 193 -20.44 -11.21 -0.18
C THR A 193 -21.54 -10.15 -0.24
N ASN A 194 -22.25 -9.97 0.87
CA ASN A 194 -23.27 -8.96 1.07
C ASN A 194 -23.18 -8.41 2.51
N PRO A 195 -22.11 -7.67 2.84
CA PRO A 195 -21.86 -7.26 4.20
C PRO A 195 -22.94 -6.27 4.69
N PRO A 196 -23.28 -6.29 5.99
CA PRO A 196 -24.17 -5.29 6.54
C PRO A 196 -23.53 -3.89 6.44
N PRO A 197 -24.34 -2.82 6.52
CA PRO A 197 -23.81 -1.47 6.64
C PRO A 197 -22.79 -1.37 7.76
N LEU A 198 -21.63 -0.80 7.44
CA LEU A 198 -20.56 -0.59 8.41
C LEU A 198 -20.62 0.83 8.97
N GLN A 199 -19.95 1.03 10.10
CA GLN A 199 -19.45 2.34 10.50
C GLN A 199 -17.93 2.31 10.36
N VAL A 200 -17.41 3.30 9.63
CA VAL A 200 -16.00 3.41 9.28
C VAL A 200 -15.47 4.79 9.68
N VAL A 201 -14.51 4.83 10.60
CA VAL A 201 -13.92 6.07 11.12
C VAL A 201 -12.42 6.10 10.85
N ILE A 202 -11.96 7.08 10.06
CA ILE A 202 -10.53 7.27 9.81
C ILE A 202 -9.93 8.09 10.94
N THR A 203 -8.84 7.62 11.54
CA THR A 203 -8.19 8.30 12.68
C THR A 203 -6.79 8.80 12.40
N ASN A 204 -6.10 8.17 11.44
CA ASN A 204 -4.80 8.64 10.98
C ASN A 204 -4.74 8.46 9.47
N VAL A 205 -4.15 9.42 8.78
CA VAL A 205 -3.92 9.35 7.33
C VAL A 205 -2.47 9.66 7.06
N ASN A 206 -1.78 8.77 6.35
CA ASN A 206 -0.41 8.99 5.89
C ASN A 206 0.56 9.41 7.01
N GLU A 207 0.44 8.77 8.18
CA GLU A 207 1.21 9.04 9.39
C GLU A 207 2.68 8.63 9.20
N GLN A 208 3.58 9.53 9.58
CA GLN A 208 5.02 9.48 9.25
C GLN A 208 5.91 9.85 10.44
N ARG A 209 5.36 10.04 11.65
CA ARG A 209 6.14 10.42 12.83
C ARG A 209 7.32 9.49 13.11
N HIS A 210 7.21 8.19 12.81
CA HIS A 210 8.32 7.22 12.96
C HIS A 210 9.51 7.50 12.05
N LEU A 211 9.32 8.27 10.97
CA LEU A 211 10.40 8.64 10.04
C LEU A 211 11.21 9.85 10.51
N GLN A 212 10.69 10.64 11.45
CA GLN A 212 11.35 11.89 11.88
C GLN A 212 12.72 11.63 12.51
N SER A 213 12.86 10.52 13.25
CA SER A 213 14.15 10.12 13.85
C SER A 213 15.18 9.71 12.79
N LEU A 214 14.75 9.11 11.69
CA LEU A 214 15.62 8.67 10.60
C LEU A 214 16.14 9.85 9.77
N VAL A 215 15.32 10.87 9.55
CA VAL A 215 15.73 12.11 8.87
C VAL A 215 16.88 12.76 9.63
N ARG A 216 16.76 12.88 10.96
CA ARG A 216 17.83 13.43 11.81
C ARG A 216 19.11 12.61 11.73
N LEU A 217 19.02 11.27 11.74
CA LEU A 217 20.19 10.39 11.62
C LEU A 217 20.87 10.52 10.25
N HIS A 218 20.09 10.65 9.19
CA HIS A 218 20.63 10.86 7.84
C HIS A 218 21.28 12.23 7.67
N ASP A 219 20.72 13.28 8.27
CA ASP A 219 21.32 14.61 8.27
C ASP A 219 22.66 14.60 9.03
N ILE A 220 22.71 13.94 10.18
CA ILE A 220 23.96 13.70 10.91
C ILE A 220 24.95 12.90 10.04
N ALA A 221 24.53 11.78 9.45
CA ALA A 221 25.40 10.95 8.62
C ALA A 221 25.86 11.66 7.33
N ARG A 222 25.08 12.56 6.74
CA ARG A 222 25.54 13.42 5.63
C ARG A 222 26.61 14.42 6.05
N THR A 223 26.62 14.80 7.34
CA THR A 223 27.70 15.60 7.91
C THR A 223 29.00 14.78 8.02
N PHE A 224 28.93 13.45 7.94
CA PHE A 224 30.05 12.51 7.99
C PHE A 224 30.05 11.59 6.75
N ASP A 225 30.55 12.11 5.64
CA ASP A 225 30.51 11.53 4.29
C ASP A 225 30.85 10.02 4.21
N LEU A 226 29.83 9.15 4.02
CA LEU A 226 29.98 7.71 3.81
C LEU A 226 29.16 7.27 2.59
N ASN A 227 29.78 7.31 1.41
CA ASN A 227 29.17 6.97 0.11
C ASN A 227 29.41 5.50 -0.28
N GLY A 228 28.34 4.74 -0.62
CA GLY A 228 28.55 3.39 -1.19
C GLY A 228 27.33 2.50 -1.49
N ALA A 229 26.07 2.97 -1.45
CA ALA A 229 24.90 2.08 -1.44
C ALA A 229 24.01 2.05 -2.72
N GLY A 230 24.51 2.49 -3.88
CA GLY A 230 23.69 2.69 -5.09
C GLY A 230 23.21 1.42 -5.82
N ALA A 231 24.03 0.38 -5.93
CA ALA A 231 23.78 -0.73 -6.86
C ALA A 231 22.76 -1.79 -6.39
N LYS A 232 22.49 -1.89 -5.08
CA LYS A 232 21.57 -2.91 -4.52
C LYS A 232 20.08 -2.54 -4.64
N VAL A 233 19.78 -1.28 -4.96
CA VAL A 233 18.41 -0.76 -4.97
C VAL A 233 17.64 -1.29 -6.18
N GLN A 234 18.27 -1.42 -7.35
CA GLN A 234 17.60 -1.78 -8.61
C GLN A 234 17.07 -3.23 -8.64
N ALA A 235 17.82 -4.18 -8.04
CA ALA A 235 17.41 -5.59 -7.91
C ALA A 235 16.29 -5.81 -6.88
N TYR A 236 16.06 -4.87 -5.95
CA TYR A 236 14.98 -4.96 -4.95
C TYR A 236 13.62 -4.59 -5.54
N PHE A 237 13.60 -3.78 -6.60
CA PHE A 237 12.37 -3.27 -7.19
C PHE A 237 11.92 -4.05 -8.44
N GLY A 238 12.85 -4.56 -9.24
CA GLY A 238 12.56 -5.32 -10.46
C GLY A 238 12.91 -6.78 -10.25
N GLY A 239 11.91 -7.64 -10.16
CA GLY A 239 12.16 -9.07 -10.10
C GLY A 239 12.69 -9.59 -11.43
N GLU A 240 14.00 -9.48 -11.70
CA GLU A 240 14.71 -10.39 -12.62
C GLU A 240 16.25 -10.36 -12.44
N ARG A 241 16.87 -11.47 -12.87
CA ARG A 241 18.29 -11.85 -12.67
C ARG A 241 19.27 -10.91 -13.40
N SER A 242 20.42 -10.73 -12.76
CA SER A 242 21.60 -10.02 -13.27
C SER A 242 22.10 -10.56 -14.62
N ILE A 243 22.31 -9.69 -15.62
CA ILE A 243 23.48 -9.70 -16.55
C ILE A 243 23.77 -8.25 -17.02
N THR A 244 25.02 -7.83 -16.75
CA THR A 244 25.92 -6.77 -17.26
C THR A 244 25.45 -5.56 -18.11
N ASP A 245 25.93 -4.39 -17.67
CA ASP A 245 26.41 -3.17 -18.36
C ASP A 245 26.13 -2.95 -19.87
N ASP A 246 25.50 -1.81 -20.23
CA ASP A 246 26.18 -0.71 -20.94
C ASP A 246 25.33 0.58 -21.11
N TYR A 247 26.04 1.69 -21.35
CA TYR A 247 25.72 3.13 -21.31
C TYR A 247 24.52 3.70 -22.12
N ALA A 248 23.88 4.77 -21.62
CA ALA A 248 24.02 6.17 -22.14
C ALA A 248 22.93 7.15 -21.65
N HIS A 249 23.32 8.42 -21.50
CA HIS A 249 22.58 9.57 -20.94
C HIS A 249 21.30 9.99 -21.68
N SER A 250 20.29 10.45 -20.92
CA SER A 250 19.56 11.69 -21.23
C SER A 250 18.93 12.32 -19.98
N ASN A 251 19.03 13.65 -19.90
CA ASN A 251 18.39 14.50 -18.91
C ASN A 251 16.91 14.66 -19.24
N GLY A 252 16.05 14.17 -18.36
CA GLY A 252 14.62 14.44 -18.36
C GLY A 252 14.06 13.95 -17.04
N GLY A 253 13.46 14.85 -16.25
CA GLY A 253 12.81 14.52 -14.98
C GLY A 253 11.56 13.68 -15.19
N GLY A 254 11.72 12.42 -15.60
CA GLY A 254 10.67 11.41 -15.69
C GLY A 254 10.69 10.53 -14.45
N ARG A 255 9.52 10.24 -13.89
CA ARG A 255 9.36 9.27 -12.79
C ARG A 255 9.24 7.88 -13.42
N VAL A 256 10.19 6.97 -13.20
CA VAL A 256 10.11 5.57 -13.70
C VAL A 256 8.84 4.89 -13.18
N MET A 257 7.98 4.39 -14.08
CA MET A 257 6.87 3.48 -13.78
C MET A 257 7.44 2.26 -13.09
N ALA A 258 6.91 2.03 -11.89
CA ALA A 258 7.07 0.79 -11.17
C ALA A 258 8.51 0.35 -10.85
N LEU A 259 9.38 1.26 -10.40
CA LEU A 259 10.55 0.86 -9.60
C LEU A 259 10.88 1.80 -8.42
N THR A 260 10.08 2.83 -8.13
CA THR A 260 10.49 3.85 -7.13
C THR A 260 9.42 4.33 -6.15
N ASN A 261 8.27 3.66 -6.03
CA ASN A 261 7.35 3.91 -4.92
C ASN A 261 7.47 2.76 -3.90
N PRO A 262 8.24 2.95 -2.82
CA PRO A 262 8.24 2.03 -1.69
C PRO A 262 6.84 1.91 -1.05
N PRO A 263 6.58 0.80 -0.34
CA PRO A 263 5.23 0.44 0.10
C PRO A 263 4.70 1.44 1.13
N SER A 264 3.38 1.63 1.11
CA SER A 264 2.63 2.33 2.17
C SER A 264 1.82 1.28 2.94
N TRP A 265 1.21 1.67 4.05
CA TRP A 265 0.54 0.74 4.96
C TRP A 265 -0.87 1.16 5.30
N ILE A 266 -1.69 0.17 5.63
CA ILE A 266 -2.94 0.39 6.34
C ILE A 266 -2.93 -0.46 7.60
N MET A 267 -3.30 0.15 8.71
CA MET A 267 -3.59 -0.51 9.97
C MET A 267 -5.08 -0.36 10.23
N PHE A 268 -5.83 -1.46 10.21
CA PHE A 268 -7.22 -1.46 10.64
C PHE A 268 -7.25 -1.77 12.13
N THR A 269 -7.89 -0.92 12.92
CA THR A 269 -8.02 -1.08 14.36
C THR A 269 -9.49 -1.11 14.76
N ARG A 270 -9.94 -2.05 15.59
CA ARG A 270 -11.33 -2.09 16.04
C ARG A 270 -11.44 -1.67 17.52
N ASN A 271 -11.71 -0.39 17.78
CA ASN A 271 -12.72 0.17 18.71
C ASN A 271 -12.56 1.70 18.94
N LEU A 272 -13.66 2.44 18.82
CA LEU A 272 -13.94 3.60 19.66
C LEU A 272 -15.10 3.17 20.55
N TYR A 273 -14.91 3.34 21.86
CA TYR A 273 -15.83 3.14 22.98
C TYR A 273 -17.31 2.90 22.65
#